data_AF-A0A6A5GKU8-F1
#
_entry.id   AF-A0A6A5GKU8-F1
#
_cell.length_a   1.000
_cell.length_b   1.000
_cell.length_c   1.000
_cell.angle_alpha   90.00
_cell.angle_beta   90.00
_cell.angle_gamma   90.00
#
_symmetry.space_group_name_H-M   'P 1'
#
loop_
_entity.id
_entity.type
_entity.pdbx_description
1 polymer ?
#
loop_
_entity_poly.entity_id
_entity_poly.type
_entity_poly.pdbx_seq_one_letter_code
_entity_poly.pdbx_strand_id
1 'polypeptide(L)'
;MYIITAIFVTIISTITSSGARDVNDTWSISVDRMRMIARITNGIYLQRGLIDGTIPVDELIAELLGIQSVDQMLKVDTRKVIRVFERLNSTNDTSLKDLHLMITLLTQTPTVPLAIKHSLGFPNGYRDLLTLQEDFKDPWILEVVRTRSLSYSMAKLEKLGIALKNISWMLEVTKEEREMLSALVKNPPEFKAPLSKLVVTGLQITSNFQEAQNALRALRNILFSMKHSRSLESDALTHLLDPFRHSEVLGLATQGVVSMKQVLDKKSRFQEVIPYLEVVKEKIRNSSLSQKDLSNLKALAALQTSLEAMYQSLETWRDSLTDSNSSTLNNYTTLFENAKNVTGIPLNFTEISDSLDQLIQETSNETTREQLEDLEAVVNEMNTIGLNFSKYSKNFEETNETMQALNLFFESYESKVYEPILASRNSDYTVMFSLIGVGVAMFIIVFILGLCYLWRADKEIKMDEEKQKKKNKKSINGASRSNSEVSPLTAGVSSGSKTTTSSSTTG
;
A
#
# COMPACT_ATOMS: atom_id res chain seq x y z
N MET A 1 -17.06 55.27 35.50
CA MET A 1 -17.52 53.91 35.14
C MET A 1 -17.63 53.75 33.62
N TYR A 2 -16.57 54.06 32.87
CA TYR A 2 -16.53 53.88 31.40
C TYR A 2 -15.15 53.44 30.87
N ILE A 3 -14.13 53.35 31.74
CA ILE A 3 -12.78 52.88 31.39
C ILE A 3 -12.61 51.37 31.68
N ILE A 4 -13.43 50.79 32.57
CA ILE A 4 -13.36 49.36 32.92
C ILE A 4 -14.05 48.47 31.85
N THR A 5 -15.05 49.00 31.13
CA THR A 5 -15.73 48.28 30.04
C THR A 5 -14.88 48.20 28.76
N ALA A 6 -14.03 49.20 28.48
CA ALA A 6 -13.15 49.15 27.32
C ALA A 6 -12.00 48.15 27.48
N ILE A 7 -11.47 47.98 28.70
CA ILE A 7 -10.41 47.00 28.97
C ILE A 7 -10.96 45.57 28.92
N PHE A 8 -12.22 45.33 29.31
CA PHE A 8 -12.85 44.01 29.19
C PHE A 8 -13.16 43.62 27.73
N VAL A 9 -13.51 44.58 26.86
CA VAL A 9 -13.76 44.29 25.43
C VAL A 9 -12.45 44.07 24.67
N THR A 10 -11.37 44.76 25.03
CA THR A 10 -10.06 44.52 24.42
C THR A 10 -9.42 43.23 24.93
N ILE A 11 -9.59 42.84 26.20
CA ILE A 11 -9.05 41.56 26.71
C ILE A 11 -9.82 40.35 26.14
N ILE A 12 -11.12 40.47 25.85
CA ILE A 12 -11.86 39.40 25.14
C ILE A 12 -11.47 39.35 23.65
N SER A 13 -11.07 40.46 23.04
CA SER A 13 -10.61 40.45 21.63
C SER A 13 -9.17 39.96 21.43
N THR A 14 -8.35 39.89 22.49
CA THR A 14 -6.97 39.36 22.42
C THR A 14 -6.78 37.98 23.07
N ILE A 15 -7.85 37.30 23.49
CA ILE A 15 -7.79 35.90 23.98
C ILE A 15 -8.49 34.91 23.02
N THR A 16 -9.14 35.38 21.96
CA THR A 16 -9.60 34.52 20.84
C THR A 16 -8.70 34.63 19.61
N SER A 17 -7.37 34.59 19.78
CA SER A 17 -6.42 34.40 18.67
C SER A 17 -5.68 33.05 18.73
N SER A 18 -6.35 32.00 19.22
CA SER A 18 -5.93 30.63 19.00
C SER A 18 -7.14 29.73 18.74
N GLY A 19 -7.45 29.50 17.46
CA GLY A 19 -8.13 28.28 17.04
C GLY A 19 -9.61 28.38 16.62
N ALA A 20 -10.04 29.43 15.93
CA ALA A 20 -11.21 29.27 15.04
C ALA A 20 -10.70 28.71 13.70
N ARG A 21 -10.52 27.39 13.61
CA ARG A 21 -10.30 26.71 12.33
C ARG A 21 -11.64 26.56 11.61
N ASP A 22 -11.63 26.64 10.29
CA ASP A 22 -12.82 26.46 9.45
C ASP A 22 -13.37 25.04 9.64
N VAL A 23 -14.69 24.90 9.84
CA VAL A 23 -15.37 23.59 9.92
C VAL A 23 -15.14 22.80 8.62
N ASN A 24 -15.00 23.50 7.48
CA ASN A 24 -14.64 22.90 6.20
C ASN A 24 -13.23 22.28 6.21
N ASP A 25 -12.29 22.87 6.97
CA ASP A 25 -10.96 22.30 7.17
C ASP A 25 -11.05 21.03 8.03
N THR A 26 -11.87 21.04 9.10
CA THR A 26 -12.05 19.88 10.01
C THR A 26 -12.56 18.65 9.27
N TRP A 27 -13.59 18.85 8.44
CA TRP A 27 -14.17 17.79 7.60
C TRP A 27 -13.15 17.23 6.61
N SER A 28 -12.46 18.12 5.89
CA SER A 28 -11.47 17.72 4.89
C SER A 28 -10.31 16.96 5.51
N ILE A 29 -9.75 17.44 6.63
CA ILE A 29 -8.69 16.75 7.39
C ILE A 29 -9.14 15.35 7.83
N SER A 30 -10.37 15.22 8.32
CA SER A 30 -10.90 13.93 8.78
C SER A 30 -11.01 12.92 7.64
N VAL A 31 -11.54 13.34 6.49
CA VAL A 31 -11.65 12.50 5.29
C VAL A 31 -10.27 12.13 4.75
N ASP A 32 -9.33 13.08 4.71
CA ASP A 32 -7.96 12.82 4.24
C ASP A 32 -7.24 11.79 5.11
N ARG A 33 -7.40 11.88 6.44
CA ARG A 33 -6.88 10.88 7.39
C ARG A 33 -7.46 9.49 7.15
N MET A 34 -8.77 9.37 6.91
CA MET A 34 -9.39 8.08 6.55
C MET A 34 -8.80 7.52 5.25
N ARG A 35 -8.62 8.38 4.23
CA ARG A 35 -7.98 7.99 2.96
C ARG A 35 -6.56 7.47 3.18
N MET A 36 -5.74 8.15 3.99
CA MET A 36 -4.39 7.69 4.30
C MET A 36 -4.39 6.32 4.98
N ILE A 37 -5.23 6.11 6.00
CA ILE A 37 -5.30 4.81 6.71
C ILE A 37 -5.82 3.69 5.79
N ALA A 38 -6.81 3.97 4.93
CA ALA A 38 -7.28 3.02 3.94
C ALA A 38 -6.17 2.65 2.94
N ARG A 39 -5.42 3.63 2.45
CA ARG A 39 -4.26 3.40 1.55
C ARG A 39 -3.17 2.57 2.21
N ILE A 40 -2.80 2.89 3.46
CA ILE A 40 -1.79 2.12 4.22
C ILE A 40 -2.26 0.68 4.45
N THR A 41 -3.51 0.49 4.85
CA THR A 41 -4.09 -0.84 5.08
C THR A 41 -4.09 -1.67 3.79
N ASN A 42 -4.48 -1.07 2.68
CA ASN A 42 -4.42 -1.73 1.37
C ASN A 42 -2.97 -2.00 0.95
N GLY A 43 -2.04 -1.10 1.23
CA GLY A 43 -0.61 -1.29 0.99
C GLY A 43 -0.06 -2.53 1.73
N ILE A 44 -0.40 -2.69 3.02
CA ILE A 44 -0.05 -3.88 3.81
C ILE A 44 -0.61 -5.15 3.17
N TYR A 45 -1.90 -5.12 2.79
CA TYR A 45 -2.54 -6.23 2.11
C TYR A 45 -1.87 -6.58 0.78
N LEU A 46 -1.60 -5.61 -0.09
CA LEU A 46 -0.93 -5.84 -1.37
C LEU A 46 0.47 -6.40 -1.18
N GLN A 47 1.26 -5.78 -0.31
CA GLN A 47 2.64 -6.19 -0.07
C GLN A 47 2.69 -7.65 0.41
N ARG A 48 1.85 -8.01 1.39
CA ARG A 48 1.75 -9.39 1.86
C ARG A 48 1.26 -10.34 0.78
N GLY A 49 0.17 -9.99 0.11
CA GLY A 49 -0.45 -10.84 -0.89
C GLY A 49 0.44 -11.10 -2.12
N LEU A 50 1.27 -10.13 -2.50
CA LEU A 50 2.27 -10.28 -3.55
C LEU A 50 3.45 -11.15 -3.12
N ILE A 51 3.91 -11.02 -1.87
CA ILE A 51 5.00 -11.86 -1.32
C ILE A 51 4.54 -13.32 -1.16
N ASP A 52 3.34 -13.53 -0.65
CA ASP A 52 2.75 -14.86 -0.45
C ASP A 52 2.26 -15.47 -1.78
N GLY A 53 2.08 -14.63 -2.83
CA GLY A 53 1.59 -15.05 -4.13
C GLY A 53 0.09 -15.40 -4.13
N THR A 54 -0.69 -14.81 -3.23
CA THR A 54 -2.14 -15.02 -3.10
C THR A 54 -2.96 -14.07 -3.97
N ILE A 55 -2.35 -12.97 -4.45
CA ILE A 55 -2.99 -12.01 -5.34
C ILE A 55 -2.70 -12.37 -6.80
N PRO A 56 -3.73 -12.55 -7.66
CA PRO A 56 -3.54 -12.71 -9.09
C PRO A 56 -2.94 -11.44 -9.72
N VAL A 57 -1.74 -11.57 -10.29
CA VAL A 57 -0.96 -10.44 -10.82
C VAL A 57 -1.72 -9.65 -11.90
N ASP A 58 -2.39 -10.35 -12.82
CA ASP A 58 -3.11 -9.70 -13.92
C ASP A 58 -4.37 -8.98 -13.49
N GLU A 59 -5.08 -9.52 -12.49
CA GLU A 59 -6.23 -8.87 -11.87
C GLU A 59 -5.79 -7.57 -11.20
N LEU A 60 -4.71 -7.63 -10.40
CA LEU A 60 -4.18 -6.43 -9.74
C LEU A 60 -3.70 -5.36 -10.72
N ILE A 61 -2.99 -5.74 -11.80
CA ILE A 61 -2.56 -4.77 -12.83
C ILE A 61 -3.78 -4.13 -13.49
N ALA A 62 -4.81 -4.93 -13.82
CA ALA A 62 -6.03 -4.44 -14.44
C ALA A 62 -6.75 -3.42 -13.54
N GLU A 63 -6.91 -3.75 -12.25
CA GLU A 63 -7.51 -2.87 -11.24
C GLU A 63 -6.74 -1.54 -11.12
N LEU A 64 -5.42 -1.59 -10.95
CA LEU A 64 -4.62 -0.39 -10.72
C LEU A 64 -4.47 0.52 -11.95
N LEU A 65 -4.56 -0.03 -13.17
CA LEU A 65 -4.58 0.75 -14.41
C LEU A 65 -5.98 1.18 -14.85
N GLY A 66 -7.05 0.59 -14.30
CA GLY A 66 -8.41 0.80 -14.77
C GLY A 66 -8.66 0.23 -16.16
N ILE A 67 -7.98 -0.86 -16.54
CA ILE A 67 -8.15 -1.53 -17.83
C ILE A 67 -8.96 -2.82 -17.68
N GLN A 68 -9.64 -3.26 -18.74
CA GLN A 68 -10.50 -4.45 -18.67
C GLN A 68 -9.74 -5.77 -18.60
N SER A 69 -8.65 -5.89 -19.36
CA SER A 69 -7.92 -7.15 -19.44
C SER A 69 -6.50 -6.94 -19.95
N VAL A 70 -5.53 -7.24 -19.09
CA VAL A 70 -4.12 -7.29 -19.48
C VAL A 70 -3.90 -8.32 -20.60
N ASP A 71 -4.60 -9.45 -20.54
CA ASP A 71 -4.47 -10.50 -21.56
C ASP A 71 -4.98 -10.08 -22.93
N GLN A 72 -6.10 -9.36 -23.00
CA GLN A 72 -6.58 -8.81 -24.28
C GLN A 72 -5.57 -7.80 -24.85
N MET A 73 -5.02 -6.94 -24.00
CA MET A 73 -3.99 -5.99 -24.42
C MET A 73 -2.78 -6.68 -25.02
N LEU A 74 -2.29 -7.77 -24.40
CA LEU A 74 -1.10 -8.48 -24.87
C LEU A 74 -1.35 -9.37 -26.10
N LYS A 75 -2.61 -9.69 -26.43
CA LYS A 75 -2.99 -10.49 -27.60
C LYS A 75 -2.98 -9.72 -28.92
N VAL A 76 -3.15 -8.40 -28.88
CA VAL A 76 -3.13 -7.55 -30.08
C VAL A 76 -1.77 -7.67 -30.78
N ASP A 77 -1.77 -8.12 -32.04
CA ASP A 77 -0.55 -8.14 -32.87
C ASP A 77 -0.35 -6.79 -33.57
N THR A 78 0.37 -5.89 -32.90
CA THR A 78 0.65 -4.52 -33.39
C THR A 78 1.30 -4.50 -34.78
N ARG A 79 2.04 -5.54 -35.18
CA ARG A 79 2.64 -5.63 -36.53
C ARG A 79 1.56 -5.72 -37.60
N LYS A 80 0.44 -6.39 -37.31
CA LYS A 80 -0.72 -6.41 -38.21
C LYS A 80 -1.40 -5.05 -38.25
N VAL A 81 -1.51 -4.37 -37.11
CA VAL A 81 -2.09 -3.03 -37.00
C VAL A 81 -1.26 -2.00 -37.79
N ILE A 82 0.06 -2.01 -37.63
CA ILE A 82 1.00 -1.21 -38.42
C ILE A 82 0.77 -1.45 -39.92
N ARG A 83 0.64 -2.70 -40.36
CA ARG A 83 0.33 -3.02 -41.77
C ARG A 83 -0.99 -2.43 -42.25
N VAL A 84 -2.00 -2.27 -41.39
CA VAL A 84 -3.26 -1.60 -41.78
C VAL A 84 -2.97 -0.15 -42.17
N PHE A 85 -2.24 0.57 -41.33
CA PHE A 85 -1.88 1.96 -41.59
C PHE A 85 -0.86 2.12 -42.73
N GLU A 86 -0.01 1.13 -42.99
CA GLU A 86 0.97 1.17 -44.07
C GLU A 86 0.42 0.76 -45.45
N ARG A 87 -0.43 -0.28 -45.54
CA ARG A 87 -0.67 -1.01 -46.82
C ARG A 87 -2.03 -0.82 -47.47
N LEU A 88 -2.99 -0.17 -46.83
CA LEU A 88 -4.23 0.47 -47.36
C LEU A 88 -5.19 -0.34 -48.28
N ASN A 89 -4.77 -1.40 -48.99
CA ASN A 89 -5.55 -2.15 -49.99
C ASN A 89 -5.35 -3.68 -49.96
N SER A 90 -4.57 -4.24 -49.01
CA SER A 90 -4.28 -5.70 -48.92
C SER A 90 -4.42 -6.27 -47.50
N THR A 91 -5.24 -5.62 -46.67
CA THR A 91 -5.50 -6.05 -45.30
C THR A 91 -6.44 -7.23 -45.27
N ASN A 92 -6.00 -8.34 -44.69
CA ASN A 92 -6.89 -9.47 -44.41
C ASN A 92 -7.77 -9.16 -43.17
N ASP A 93 -8.87 -9.90 -43.03
CA ASP A 93 -9.84 -9.74 -41.94
C ASP A 93 -9.19 -9.79 -40.54
N THR A 94 -8.10 -10.55 -40.38
CA THR A 94 -7.39 -10.64 -39.10
C THR A 94 -6.68 -9.35 -38.69
N SER A 95 -6.11 -8.61 -39.65
CA SER A 95 -5.47 -7.31 -39.37
C SER A 95 -6.48 -6.26 -38.91
N LEU A 96 -7.68 -6.26 -39.49
CA LEU A 96 -8.75 -5.36 -39.10
C LEU A 96 -9.32 -5.71 -37.71
N LYS A 97 -9.39 -7.00 -37.36
CA LYS A 97 -9.75 -7.46 -36.01
C LYS A 97 -8.76 -6.98 -34.95
N ASP A 98 -7.46 -7.09 -35.19
CA ASP A 98 -6.43 -6.62 -34.25
C ASP A 98 -6.48 -5.09 -34.09
N LEU A 99 -6.70 -4.33 -35.17
CA LEU A 99 -6.90 -2.87 -35.11
C LEU A 99 -8.16 -2.53 -34.30
N HIS A 100 -9.29 -3.19 -34.59
CA HIS A 100 -10.55 -2.96 -33.90
C HIS A 100 -10.45 -3.26 -32.40
N LEU A 101 -9.78 -4.36 -32.03
CA LEU A 101 -9.54 -4.71 -30.64
C LEU A 101 -8.65 -3.65 -29.95
N MET A 102 -7.56 -3.21 -30.58
CA MET A 102 -6.71 -2.16 -30.04
C MET A 102 -7.48 -0.86 -29.80
N ILE A 103 -8.26 -0.41 -30.79
CA ILE A 103 -9.09 0.79 -30.67
C ILE A 103 -10.11 0.60 -29.54
N THR A 104 -10.77 -0.55 -29.47
CA THR A 104 -11.73 -0.86 -28.41
C THR A 104 -11.10 -0.73 -27.02
N LEU A 105 -9.92 -1.32 -26.82
CA LEU A 105 -9.19 -1.28 -25.55
C LEU A 105 -8.73 0.14 -25.16
N LEU A 106 -8.42 1.01 -26.12
CA LEU A 106 -7.97 2.39 -25.88
C LEU A 106 -9.13 3.38 -25.72
N THR A 107 -10.25 3.11 -26.39
CA THR A 107 -11.29 4.14 -26.63
C THR A 107 -12.62 3.87 -25.97
N GLN A 108 -12.96 2.62 -25.65
CA GLN A 108 -14.27 2.30 -25.10
C GLN A 108 -14.24 2.36 -23.58
N THR A 109 -15.25 3.02 -23.01
CA THR A 109 -15.61 2.81 -21.62
C THR A 109 -16.16 1.38 -21.49
N PRO A 110 -15.69 0.61 -20.52
CA PRO A 110 -16.16 -0.76 -20.34
C PRO A 110 -17.67 -0.82 -20.14
N THR A 111 -18.35 -1.71 -20.87
CA THR A 111 -19.78 -1.98 -20.68
C THR A 111 -20.07 -2.69 -19.36
N VAL A 112 -19.06 -3.38 -18.80
CA VAL A 112 -19.10 -3.99 -17.48
C VAL A 112 -18.11 -3.26 -16.59
N PRO A 113 -18.56 -2.70 -15.44
CA PRO A 113 -17.66 -2.13 -14.46
C PRO A 113 -16.60 -3.15 -14.04
N LEU A 114 -15.35 -2.71 -13.96
CA LEU A 114 -14.28 -3.57 -13.47
C LEU A 114 -14.58 -3.97 -12.01
N ALA A 115 -14.61 -5.26 -11.73
CA ALA A 115 -14.80 -5.76 -10.38
C ALA A 115 -13.51 -5.51 -9.58
N ILE A 116 -13.49 -4.44 -8.78
CA ILE A 116 -12.35 -4.11 -7.92
C ILE A 116 -12.41 -4.97 -6.67
N LYS A 117 -11.33 -5.71 -6.40
CA LYS A 117 -11.21 -6.59 -5.24
C LYS A 117 -9.95 -6.31 -4.45
N HIS A 118 -8.83 -6.09 -5.12
CA HIS A 118 -7.52 -5.97 -4.49
C HIS A 118 -7.14 -4.54 -4.14
N SER A 119 -7.70 -3.54 -4.82
CA SER A 119 -7.33 -2.13 -4.71
C SER A 119 -8.45 -1.25 -4.11
N LEU A 120 -9.25 -1.77 -3.18
CA LEU A 120 -10.39 -1.06 -2.58
C LEU A 120 -9.99 0.18 -1.75
N GLY A 121 -8.77 0.22 -1.22
CA GLY A 121 -8.18 1.41 -0.60
C GLY A 121 -7.50 2.36 -1.60
N PHE A 122 -7.49 2.01 -2.89
CA PHE A 122 -6.91 2.77 -4.00
C PHE A 122 -7.96 3.10 -5.07
N PRO A 123 -9.02 3.86 -4.75
CA PRO A 123 -10.07 4.21 -5.72
C PRO A 123 -9.55 4.97 -6.95
N ASN A 124 -8.38 5.62 -6.87
CA ASN A 124 -7.70 6.26 -8.01
C ASN A 124 -6.64 5.35 -8.67
N GLY A 125 -6.68 4.05 -8.42
CA GLY A 125 -5.74 3.06 -8.97
C GLY A 125 -4.29 3.35 -8.58
N TYR A 126 -3.38 3.27 -9.56
CA TYR A 126 -1.95 3.48 -9.35
C TYR A 126 -1.58 4.85 -8.75
N ARG A 127 -2.45 5.86 -8.88
CA ARG A 127 -2.17 7.20 -8.32
C ARG A 127 -2.14 7.16 -6.80
N ASP A 128 -3.07 6.44 -6.19
CA ASP A 128 -3.08 6.27 -4.73
C ASP A 128 -1.89 5.40 -4.26
N LEU A 129 -1.40 4.49 -5.10
CA LEU A 129 -0.17 3.73 -4.82
C LEU A 129 1.07 4.63 -4.77
N LEU A 130 1.11 5.68 -5.61
CA LEU A 130 2.16 6.71 -5.56
C LEU A 130 1.99 7.61 -4.33
N THR A 131 0.75 7.99 -4.01
CA THR A 131 0.43 8.80 -2.82
C THR A 131 0.79 8.09 -1.52
N LEU A 132 0.72 6.75 -1.47
CA LEU A 132 1.07 5.96 -0.28
C LEU A 132 2.45 6.31 0.32
N GLN A 133 3.45 6.62 -0.52
CA GLN A 133 4.78 7.00 -0.02
C GLN A 133 4.80 8.41 0.59
N GLU A 134 3.95 9.30 0.10
CA GLU A 134 3.78 10.63 0.69
C GLU A 134 3.02 10.54 2.02
N ASP A 135 2.05 9.62 2.14
CA ASP A 135 1.33 9.38 3.40
C ASP A 135 2.29 8.99 4.53
N PHE A 136 3.31 8.17 4.26
CA PHE A 136 4.31 7.80 5.27
C PHE A 136 5.19 8.97 5.74
N LYS A 137 5.17 10.10 5.03
CA LYS A 137 5.87 11.33 5.44
C LYS A 137 4.96 12.27 6.23
N ASP A 138 3.66 12.02 6.25
CA ASP A 138 2.71 12.84 6.98
C ASP A 138 2.96 12.74 8.50
N PRO A 139 3.06 13.86 9.22
CA PRO A 139 3.33 13.85 10.65
C PRO A 139 2.31 13.07 11.48
N TRP A 140 1.02 13.14 11.11
CA TRP A 140 -0.03 12.42 11.82
C TRP A 140 0.07 10.91 11.58
N ILE A 141 0.41 10.48 10.35
CA ILE A 141 0.69 9.06 10.08
C ILE A 141 1.89 8.55 10.87
N LEU A 142 2.96 9.33 11.01
CA LEU A 142 4.10 8.94 11.83
C LEU A 142 3.72 8.75 13.31
N GLU A 143 2.77 9.54 13.83
CA GLU A 143 2.23 9.36 15.18
C GLU A 143 1.34 8.11 15.31
N VAL A 144 0.54 7.79 14.28
CA VAL A 144 -0.34 6.62 14.25
C VAL A 144 0.46 5.32 14.13
N VAL A 145 1.37 5.26 13.15
CA VAL A 145 2.15 4.06 12.82
C VAL A 145 3.31 3.86 13.80
N ARG A 146 3.81 4.95 14.42
CA ARG A 146 4.88 4.96 15.43
C ARG A 146 6.24 4.42 14.97
N THR A 147 6.44 4.21 13.67
CA THR A 147 7.73 3.77 13.11
C THR A 147 7.92 4.22 11.67
N ARG A 148 9.19 4.27 11.23
CA ARG A 148 9.55 4.43 9.81
C ARG A 148 9.73 3.10 9.09
N SER A 149 9.87 2.00 9.83
CA SER A 149 10.13 0.66 9.27
C SER A 149 9.00 0.17 8.36
N LEU A 150 7.77 0.66 8.57
CA LEU A 150 6.64 0.31 7.72
C LEU A 150 6.81 0.86 6.29
N SER A 151 7.32 2.09 6.13
CA SER A 151 7.57 2.67 4.81
C SER A 151 8.58 1.85 4.01
N TYR A 152 9.64 1.35 4.64
CA TYR A 152 10.63 0.48 3.97
C TYR A 152 10.03 -0.81 3.44
N SER A 153 9.07 -1.40 4.15
CA SER A 153 8.36 -2.59 3.69
C SER A 153 7.53 -2.34 2.41
N MET A 154 7.20 -1.07 2.11
CA MET A 154 6.35 -0.66 0.99
C MET A 154 7.14 -0.15 -0.23
N ALA A 155 8.47 -0.08 -0.16
CA ALA A 155 9.30 0.51 -1.23
C ALA A 155 9.15 -0.18 -2.60
N LYS A 156 8.77 -1.47 -2.63
CA LYS A 156 8.51 -2.18 -3.89
C LYS A 156 7.19 -1.73 -4.55
N LEU A 157 6.19 -1.35 -3.75
CA LEU A 157 4.94 -0.82 -4.25
C LEU A 157 5.10 0.56 -4.92
N GLU A 158 6.06 1.37 -4.46
CA GLU A 158 6.40 2.63 -5.14
C GLU A 158 6.90 2.37 -6.57
N LYS A 159 7.83 1.41 -6.74
CA LYS A 159 8.34 1.01 -8.06
C LYS A 159 7.22 0.50 -8.97
N LEU A 160 6.26 -0.25 -8.41
CA LEU A 160 5.05 -0.67 -9.10
C LEU A 160 4.23 0.54 -9.56
N GLY A 161 3.97 1.51 -8.69
CA GLY A 161 3.24 2.73 -9.02
C GLY A 161 3.88 3.53 -10.15
N ILE A 162 5.22 3.65 -10.15
CA ILE A 162 5.96 4.33 -11.22
C ILE A 162 5.82 3.59 -12.56
N ALA A 163 5.95 2.26 -12.54
CA ALA A 163 5.80 1.45 -13.75
C ALA A 163 4.37 1.56 -14.34
N LEU A 164 3.34 1.50 -13.48
CA LEU A 164 1.95 1.67 -13.87
C LEU A 164 1.68 3.07 -14.45
N LYS A 165 2.22 4.12 -13.85
CA LYS A 165 2.13 5.49 -14.36
C LYS A 165 2.68 5.62 -15.78
N ASN A 166 3.85 5.03 -16.04
CA ASN A 166 4.46 5.05 -17.36
C ASN A 166 3.60 4.32 -18.40
N ILE A 167 3.05 3.14 -18.03
CA ILE A 167 2.13 2.40 -18.89
C ILE A 167 0.86 3.21 -19.17
N SER A 168 0.28 3.84 -18.13
CA SER A 168 -0.90 4.69 -18.28
C SER A 168 -0.66 5.83 -19.29
N TRP A 169 0.51 6.48 -19.23
CA TRP A 169 0.86 7.53 -20.19
C TRP A 169 1.03 7.02 -21.62
N MET A 170 1.59 5.81 -21.80
CA MET A 170 1.72 5.20 -23.13
C MET A 170 0.36 4.83 -23.74
N LEU A 171 -0.66 4.62 -22.92
CA LEU A 171 -2.02 4.27 -23.35
C LEU A 171 -2.94 5.48 -23.47
N GLU A 172 -2.46 6.67 -23.11
CA GLU A 172 -3.26 7.88 -23.16
C GLU A 172 -3.51 8.29 -24.62
N VAL A 173 -4.78 8.58 -24.92
CA VAL A 173 -5.24 8.98 -26.25
C VAL A 173 -6.09 10.23 -26.09
N THR A 174 -5.79 11.28 -26.85
CA THR A 174 -6.52 12.55 -26.75
C THR A 174 -7.97 12.40 -27.21
N LYS A 175 -8.81 13.41 -26.91
CA LYS A 175 -10.20 13.42 -27.37
C LYS A 175 -10.28 13.38 -28.90
N GLU A 176 -9.46 14.17 -29.57
CA GLU A 176 -9.40 14.24 -31.04
C GLU A 176 -8.93 12.90 -31.63
N GLU A 177 -7.91 12.28 -31.04
CA GLU A 177 -7.43 10.97 -31.47
C GLU A 177 -8.48 9.88 -31.27
N ARG A 178 -9.22 9.92 -30.15
CA ARG A 178 -10.32 9.00 -29.85
C ARG A 178 -11.45 9.12 -30.87
N GLU A 179 -11.83 10.34 -31.23
CA GLU A 179 -12.83 10.60 -32.27
C GLU A 179 -12.36 10.08 -33.64
N MET A 180 -11.09 10.33 -33.99
CA MET A 180 -10.48 9.80 -35.22
C MET A 180 -10.47 8.26 -35.27
N LEU A 181 -10.08 7.60 -34.18
CA LEU A 181 -10.06 6.13 -34.08
C LEU A 181 -11.47 5.54 -34.10
N SER A 182 -12.44 6.18 -33.42
CA SER A 182 -13.84 5.75 -33.44
C SER A 182 -14.45 5.85 -34.83
N ALA A 183 -14.16 6.93 -35.57
CA ALA A 183 -14.59 7.09 -36.95
C ALA A 183 -14.02 5.99 -37.87
N LEU A 184 -12.75 5.59 -37.66
CA LEU A 184 -12.09 4.52 -38.40
C LEU A 184 -12.79 3.16 -38.23
N VAL A 185 -13.30 2.87 -37.03
CA VAL A 185 -14.06 1.64 -36.77
C VAL A 185 -15.45 1.68 -37.42
N LYS A 186 -16.14 2.83 -37.37
CA LYS A 186 -17.51 2.97 -37.90
C LYS A 186 -17.55 2.96 -39.43
N ASN A 187 -16.64 3.68 -40.06
CA ASN A 187 -16.55 3.81 -41.51
C ASN A 187 -15.07 3.72 -41.91
N PRO A 188 -14.52 2.52 -42.16
CA PRO A 188 -13.14 2.38 -42.58
C PRO A 188 -12.93 3.16 -43.87
N PRO A 189 -12.21 4.30 -43.87
CA PRO A 189 -12.02 5.06 -45.09
C PRO A 189 -11.08 4.28 -46.00
N GLU A 190 -11.22 4.46 -47.31
CA GLU A 190 -10.08 4.26 -48.20
C GLU A 190 -8.97 5.21 -47.71
N PHE A 191 -7.89 4.67 -47.18
CA PHE A 191 -6.75 5.47 -46.79
C PHE A 191 -6.09 5.97 -48.08
N LYS A 192 -6.44 7.18 -48.53
CA LYS A 192 -6.04 7.67 -49.87
C LYS A 192 -4.59 8.18 -49.94
N ALA A 193 -3.91 8.37 -48.80
CA ALA A 193 -2.52 8.89 -48.77
C ALA A 193 -1.70 8.36 -47.56
N PRO A 194 -0.47 7.84 -47.79
CA PRO A 194 0.45 7.38 -46.72
C PRO A 194 0.86 8.46 -45.71
N LEU A 195 0.79 9.74 -46.09
CA LEU A 195 1.12 10.88 -45.23
C LEU A 195 -0.12 11.57 -44.63
N SER A 196 -1.28 10.94 -44.71
CA SER A 196 -2.47 11.49 -44.06
C SER A 196 -2.28 11.56 -42.55
N LYS A 197 -2.84 12.59 -41.91
CA LYS A 197 -2.83 12.76 -40.44
C LYS A 197 -3.26 11.47 -39.74
N LEU A 198 -4.28 10.78 -40.27
CA LEU A 198 -4.77 9.50 -39.75
C LEU A 198 -3.69 8.40 -39.73
N VAL A 199 -2.92 8.24 -40.80
CA VAL A 199 -1.86 7.23 -40.87
C VAL A 199 -0.75 7.54 -39.87
N VAL A 200 -0.28 8.79 -39.82
CA VAL A 200 0.78 9.22 -38.90
C VAL A 200 0.36 9.02 -37.44
N THR A 201 -0.82 9.52 -37.07
CA THR A 201 -1.37 9.35 -35.71
C THR A 201 -1.61 7.88 -35.37
N GLY A 202 -2.18 7.10 -36.31
CA GLY A 202 -2.43 5.67 -36.12
C GLY A 202 -1.15 4.87 -35.86
N LEU A 203 -0.08 5.15 -36.61
CA LEU A 203 1.23 4.54 -36.40
C LEU A 203 1.84 4.94 -35.05
N GLN A 204 1.76 6.21 -34.66
CA GLN A 204 2.25 6.67 -33.35
C GLN A 204 1.51 5.99 -32.20
N ILE A 205 0.18 5.95 -32.23
CA ILE A 205 -0.64 5.28 -31.20
C ILE A 205 -0.32 3.79 -31.16
N THR A 206 -0.15 3.14 -32.31
CA THR A 206 0.23 1.72 -32.38
C THR A 206 1.62 1.47 -31.78
N SER A 207 2.57 2.39 -31.99
CA SER A 207 3.90 2.33 -31.38
C SER A 207 3.82 2.46 -29.86
N ASN A 208 3.11 3.47 -29.34
CA ASN A 208 2.92 3.67 -27.91
C ASN A 208 2.24 2.45 -27.27
N PHE A 209 1.23 1.89 -27.94
CA PHE A 209 0.56 0.66 -27.49
C PHE A 209 1.53 -0.54 -27.45
N GLN A 210 2.42 -0.67 -28.43
CA GLN A 210 3.44 -1.72 -28.41
C GLN A 210 4.43 -1.53 -27.24
N GLU A 211 4.83 -0.30 -26.95
CA GLU A 211 5.67 0.02 -25.79
C GLU A 211 4.95 -0.32 -24.49
N ALA A 212 3.67 0.03 -24.36
CA ALA A 212 2.83 -0.34 -23.22
C ALA A 212 2.74 -1.87 -23.05
N GLN A 213 2.57 -2.64 -24.12
CA GLN A 213 2.59 -4.11 -24.04
C GLN A 213 3.93 -4.64 -23.50
N ASN A 214 5.05 -4.07 -23.93
CA ASN A 214 6.36 -4.48 -23.45
C ASN A 214 6.56 -4.12 -21.97
N ALA A 215 6.13 -2.92 -21.57
CA ALA A 215 6.14 -2.48 -20.18
C ALA A 215 5.21 -3.33 -19.29
N LEU A 216 4.04 -3.74 -19.78
CA LEU A 216 3.14 -4.68 -19.09
C LEU A 216 3.78 -6.04 -18.87
N ARG A 217 4.48 -6.60 -19.88
CA ARG A 217 5.24 -7.86 -19.72
C ARG A 217 6.35 -7.73 -18.68
N ALA A 218 7.08 -6.62 -18.70
CA ALA A 218 8.09 -6.33 -17.70
C ALA A 218 7.48 -6.20 -16.29
N LEU A 219 6.33 -5.53 -16.18
CA LEU A 219 5.61 -5.35 -14.92
C LEU A 219 5.13 -6.68 -14.32
N ARG A 220 4.57 -7.56 -15.15
CA ARG A 220 4.22 -8.93 -14.74
C ARG A 220 5.42 -9.63 -14.10
N ASN A 221 6.58 -9.57 -14.75
CA ASN A 221 7.80 -10.20 -14.24
C ASN A 221 8.27 -9.58 -12.92
N ILE A 222 8.16 -8.25 -12.76
CA ILE A 222 8.45 -7.56 -11.49
C ILE A 222 7.55 -8.11 -10.38
N LEU A 223 6.24 -8.19 -10.62
CA LEU A 223 5.29 -8.68 -9.62
C LEU A 223 5.50 -10.16 -9.30
N PHE A 224 5.80 -11.00 -10.29
CA PHE A 224 6.19 -12.40 -10.04
C PHE A 224 7.48 -12.50 -9.20
N SER A 225 8.44 -11.59 -9.39
CA SER A 225 9.67 -11.56 -8.58
C SER A 225 9.46 -11.10 -7.13
N MET A 226 8.31 -10.49 -6.81
CA MET A 226 7.97 -10.14 -5.42
C MET A 226 7.61 -11.37 -4.60
N LYS A 227 7.13 -12.44 -5.25
CA LYS A 227 6.83 -13.70 -4.58
C LYS A 227 8.07 -14.23 -3.87
N HIS A 228 7.92 -14.61 -2.61
CA HIS A 228 9.01 -15.06 -1.73
C HIS A 228 10.12 -14.04 -1.44
N SER A 229 9.97 -12.78 -1.88
CA SER A 229 10.97 -11.74 -1.65
C SER A 229 10.77 -11.08 -0.27
N ARG A 230 11.18 -11.82 0.77
CA ARG A 230 11.01 -11.49 2.19
C ARG A 230 12.13 -10.61 2.75
N SER A 231 11.80 -9.81 3.75
CA SER A 231 12.70 -9.05 4.62
C SER A 231 12.15 -9.07 6.04
N LEU A 232 12.92 -8.58 7.02
CA LEU A 232 12.45 -8.49 8.41
C LEU A 232 11.17 -7.65 8.52
N GLU A 233 11.10 -6.54 7.77
CA GLU A 233 9.94 -5.67 7.73
C GLU A 233 8.74 -6.35 7.08
N SER A 234 8.94 -7.08 5.96
CA SER A 234 7.82 -7.74 5.30
C SER A 234 7.34 -8.99 6.03
N ASP A 235 8.21 -9.70 6.74
CA ASP A 235 7.82 -10.80 7.61
C ASP A 235 7.00 -10.28 8.82
N ALA A 236 7.33 -9.11 9.36
CA ALA A 236 6.55 -8.48 10.43
C ALA A 236 5.11 -8.13 10.00
N LEU A 237 4.85 -7.88 8.71
CA LEU A 237 3.48 -7.66 8.19
C LEU A 237 2.55 -8.86 8.39
N THR A 238 3.11 -10.07 8.57
CA THR A 238 2.30 -11.29 8.76
C THR A 238 1.49 -11.27 10.06
N HIS A 239 1.88 -10.42 11.02
CA HIS A 239 1.20 -10.26 12.31
C HIS A 239 -0.11 -9.46 12.23
N LEU A 240 -0.36 -8.73 11.14
CA LEU A 240 -1.71 -8.23 10.87
C LEU A 240 -2.53 -9.42 10.33
N LEU A 241 -3.41 -9.98 11.15
CA LEU A 241 -4.29 -11.07 10.74
C LEU A 241 -5.34 -10.54 9.74
N ASP A 242 -5.70 -11.38 8.77
CA ASP A 242 -6.72 -11.07 7.75
C ASP A 242 -6.62 -9.66 7.12
N PRO A 243 -5.46 -9.31 6.52
CA PRO A 243 -5.27 -7.96 5.96
C PRO A 243 -6.18 -7.69 4.76
N PHE A 244 -6.68 -8.74 4.07
CA PHE A 244 -7.68 -8.58 3.02
C PHE A 244 -8.97 -7.99 3.58
N ARG A 245 -9.54 -8.59 4.64
CA ARG A 245 -10.77 -8.08 5.27
C ARG A 245 -10.59 -6.65 5.74
N HIS A 246 -9.47 -6.33 6.40
CA HIS A 246 -9.21 -4.97 6.87
C HIS A 246 -9.11 -3.95 5.72
N SER A 247 -8.45 -4.33 4.62
CA SER A 247 -8.38 -3.52 3.41
C SER A 247 -9.76 -3.32 2.76
N GLU A 248 -10.59 -4.36 2.71
CA GLU A 248 -11.95 -4.30 2.17
C GLU A 248 -12.84 -3.38 3.00
N VAL A 249 -12.90 -3.61 4.32
CA VAL A 249 -13.71 -2.84 5.26
C VAL A 249 -13.36 -1.35 5.20
N LEU A 250 -12.08 -1.00 5.33
CA LEU A 250 -11.67 0.40 5.34
C LEU A 250 -11.70 1.06 3.97
N GLY A 251 -11.35 0.32 2.91
CA GLY A 251 -11.44 0.82 1.55
C GLY A 251 -12.87 1.26 1.22
N LEU A 252 -13.84 0.37 1.43
CA LEU A 252 -15.25 0.63 1.13
C LEU A 252 -15.87 1.67 2.07
N ALA A 253 -15.62 1.59 3.38
CA ALA A 253 -16.11 2.58 4.32
C ALA A 253 -15.58 3.99 3.97
N THR A 254 -14.28 4.10 3.67
CA THR A 254 -13.68 5.38 3.29
C THR A 254 -14.22 5.90 1.97
N GLN A 255 -14.45 5.03 0.97
CA GLN A 255 -15.12 5.42 -0.28
C GLN A 255 -16.52 5.99 -0.01
N GLY A 256 -17.30 5.39 0.89
CA GLY A 256 -18.61 5.91 1.29
C GLY A 256 -18.53 7.33 1.87
N VAL A 257 -17.59 7.57 2.78
CA VAL A 257 -17.36 8.90 3.36
C VAL A 257 -16.86 9.91 2.31
N VAL A 258 -15.98 9.49 1.40
CA VAL A 258 -15.50 10.34 0.30
C VAL A 258 -16.66 10.72 -0.63
N SER A 259 -17.54 9.78 -0.99
CA SER A 259 -18.75 10.07 -1.76
C SER A 259 -19.63 11.09 -1.03
N MET A 260 -19.87 10.91 0.27
CA MET A 260 -20.63 11.87 1.08
C MET A 260 -20.03 13.28 1.05
N LYS A 261 -18.70 13.40 1.20
CA LYS A 261 -17.99 14.68 1.05
C LYS A 261 -18.18 15.29 -0.34
N GLN A 262 -17.96 14.50 -1.39
CA GLN A 262 -18.07 14.98 -2.77
C GLN A 262 -19.48 15.47 -3.11
N VAL A 263 -20.51 14.77 -2.63
CA VAL A 263 -21.91 15.19 -2.78
C VAL A 263 -22.13 16.55 -2.11
N LEU A 264 -21.61 16.73 -0.89
CA LEU A 264 -21.74 18.00 -0.17
C LEU A 264 -20.98 19.14 -0.85
N ASP A 265 -19.76 18.89 -1.34
CA ASP A 265 -18.95 19.87 -2.11
C ASP A 265 -19.67 20.27 -3.41
N LYS A 266 -20.44 19.35 -4.02
CA LYS A 266 -21.21 19.57 -5.25
C LYS A 266 -22.68 19.96 -5.02
N LYS A 267 -23.06 20.36 -3.81
CA LYS A 267 -24.47 20.66 -3.45
C LYS A 267 -25.16 21.57 -4.47
N SER A 268 -24.54 22.70 -4.82
CA SER A 268 -25.10 23.65 -5.80
C SER A 268 -25.34 23.00 -7.17
N ARG A 269 -24.32 22.29 -7.69
CA ARG A 269 -24.40 21.61 -8.99
C ARG A 269 -25.54 20.58 -9.02
N PHE A 270 -25.70 19.82 -7.95
CA PHE A 270 -26.74 18.79 -7.86
C PHE A 270 -28.14 19.35 -7.62
N GLN A 271 -28.26 20.56 -7.08
CA GLN A 271 -29.55 21.26 -6.97
C GLN A 271 -30.02 21.86 -8.30
N GLU A 272 -29.14 22.00 -9.30
CA GLU A 272 -29.52 22.43 -10.66
C GLU A 272 -30.51 21.48 -11.34
N VAL A 273 -30.69 20.24 -10.85
CA VAL A 273 -31.71 19.32 -11.38
C VAL A 273 -33.14 19.79 -11.11
N ILE A 274 -33.37 20.56 -10.03
CA ILE A 274 -34.69 20.86 -9.49
C ILE A 274 -35.62 21.51 -10.53
N PRO A 275 -35.21 22.55 -11.28
CA PRO A 275 -36.06 23.17 -12.30
C PRO A 275 -36.45 22.22 -13.43
N TYR A 276 -35.62 21.22 -13.74
CA TYR A 276 -35.85 20.27 -14.82
C TYR A 276 -36.77 19.10 -14.41
N LEU A 277 -36.97 18.86 -13.11
CA LEU A 277 -37.83 17.76 -12.64
C LEU A 277 -39.30 17.92 -13.09
N GLU A 278 -39.81 19.15 -13.16
CA GLU A 278 -41.16 19.42 -13.68
C GLU A 278 -41.25 19.16 -15.19
N VAL A 279 -40.19 19.44 -15.95
CA VAL A 279 -40.12 19.13 -17.39
C VAL A 279 -40.24 17.62 -17.60
N VAL A 280 -39.53 16.82 -16.80
CA VAL A 280 -39.64 15.35 -16.82
C VAL A 280 -41.07 14.93 -16.51
N LYS A 281 -41.70 15.46 -15.44
CA LYS A 281 -43.08 15.12 -15.06
C LYS A 281 -44.09 15.36 -16.17
N GLU A 282 -43.97 16.48 -16.88
CA GLU A 282 -44.88 16.80 -17.99
C GLU A 282 -44.62 15.91 -19.20
N LYS A 283 -43.35 15.64 -19.54
CA LYS A 283 -43.01 14.84 -20.72
C LYS A 283 -43.42 13.37 -20.59
N ILE A 284 -43.27 12.77 -19.40
CA ILE A 284 -43.65 11.35 -19.18
C ILE A 284 -45.16 11.08 -19.22
N ARG A 285 -46.03 12.10 -19.14
CA ARG A 285 -47.48 11.91 -19.23
C ARG A 285 -47.94 11.46 -20.62
N ASN A 286 -47.21 11.87 -21.65
CA ASN A 286 -47.56 11.66 -23.05
C ASN A 286 -46.49 10.87 -23.82
N SER A 287 -45.55 10.22 -23.12
CA SER A 287 -44.46 9.45 -23.74
C SER A 287 -44.88 8.03 -24.11
N SER A 288 -44.24 7.45 -25.13
CA SER A 288 -44.43 6.05 -25.56
C SER A 288 -43.44 5.07 -24.92
N LEU A 289 -42.65 5.54 -23.96
CA LEU A 289 -41.61 4.78 -23.27
C LEU A 289 -42.11 3.52 -22.56
N SER A 290 -41.18 2.60 -22.32
CA SER A 290 -41.49 1.37 -21.61
C SER A 290 -41.90 1.63 -20.16
N GLN A 291 -42.61 0.68 -19.56
CA GLN A 291 -43.01 0.79 -18.14
C GLN A 291 -41.79 0.90 -17.20
N LYS A 292 -40.65 0.29 -17.58
CA LYS A 292 -39.39 0.38 -16.83
C LYS A 292 -38.88 1.83 -16.83
N ASP A 293 -38.77 2.43 -18.01
CA ASP A 293 -38.27 3.79 -18.18
C ASP A 293 -39.18 4.80 -17.49
N LEU A 294 -40.50 4.63 -17.63
CA LEU A 294 -41.49 5.44 -16.91
C LEU A 294 -41.33 5.35 -15.39
N SER A 295 -41.00 4.17 -14.86
CA SER A 295 -40.76 4.00 -13.41
C SER A 295 -39.50 4.74 -12.97
N ASN A 296 -38.41 4.62 -13.74
CA ASN A 296 -37.15 5.29 -13.47
C ASN A 296 -37.29 6.81 -13.52
N LEU A 297 -37.96 7.34 -14.54
CA LEU A 297 -38.19 8.78 -14.72
C LEU A 297 -39.17 9.34 -13.66
N LYS A 298 -40.15 8.56 -13.19
CA LYS A 298 -41.00 8.95 -12.05
C LYS A 298 -40.19 9.04 -10.76
N ALA A 299 -39.26 8.13 -10.53
CA ALA A 299 -38.36 8.20 -9.38
C ALA A 299 -37.45 9.44 -9.45
N LEU A 300 -36.89 9.74 -10.63
CA LEU A 300 -36.12 10.96 -10.87
C LEU A 300 -36.96 12.23 -10.64
N ALA A 301 -38.19 12.28 -11.15
CA ALA A 301 -39.10 13.40 -10.95
C ALA A 301 -39.46 13.67 -9.47
N ALA A 302 -39.31 12.67 -8.60
CA ALA A 302 -39.51 12.77 -7.15
C ALA A 302 -38.21 13.04 -6.35
N LEU A 303 -37.09 13.31 -7.05
CA LEU A 303 -35.76 13.39 -6.46
C LEU A 303 -35.60 14.55 -5.45
N GLN A 304 -36.33 15.66 -5.61
CA GLN A 304 -36.19 16.85 -4.79
C GLN A 304 -36.23 16.56 -3.28
N THR A 305 -37.29 15.88 -2.80
CA THR A 305 -37.44 15.58 -1.37
C THR A 305 -36.32 14.67 -0.85
N SER A 306 -35.83 13.75 -1.68
CA SER A 306 -34.73 12.86 -1.31
C SER A 306 -33.39 13.60 -1.22
N LEU A 307 -33.14 14.55 -2.13
CA LEU A 307 -31.96 15.44 -2.08
C LEU A 307 -31.99 16.31 -0.84
N GLU A 308 -33.12 16.93 -0.53
CA GLU A 308 -33.27 17.79 0.66
C GLU A 308 -32.97 17.01 1.95
N ALA A 309 -33.55 15.82 2.12
CA ALA A 309 -33.30 14.96 3.29
C ALA A 309 -31.83 14.51 3.39
N MET A 310 -31.22 14.11 2.26
CA MET A 310 -29.81 13.72 2.20
C MET A 310 -28.91 14.88 2.65
N TYR A 311 -29.08 16.08 2.07
CA TYR A 311 -28.26 17.24 2.44
C TYR A 311 -28.43 17.65 3.90
N GLN A 312 -29.66 17.63 4.43
CA GLN A 312 -29.87 17.90 5.85
C GLN A 312 -29.10 16.92 6.74
N SER A 313 -29.10 15.62 6.42
CA SER A 313 -28.34 14.62 7.18
C SER A 313 -26.82 14.79 7.04
N LEU A 314 -26.33 15.12 5.85
CA LEU A 314 -24.91 15.39 5.57
C LEU A 314 -24.41 16.62 6.33
N GLU A 315 -25.17 17.72 6.29
CA GLU A 315 -24.82 18.96 6.99
C GLU A 315 -24.84 18.76 8.50
N THR A 316 -25.84 18.05 9.02
CA THR A 316 -25.90 17.69 10.45
C THR A 316 -24.67 16.89 10.86
N TRP A 317 -24.26 15.90 10.07
CA TRP A 317 -23.08 15.11 10.38
C TRP A 317 -21.79 15.95 10.26
N ARG A 318 -21.63 16.74 9.20
CA ARG A 318 -20.49 17.66 9.03
C ARG A 318 -20.34 18.58 10.24
N ASP A 319 -21.44 19.20 10.66
CA ASP A 319 -21.45 20.18 11.75
C ASP A 319 -21.23 19.52 13.12
N SER A 320 -21.44 18.21 13.24
CA SER A 320 -21.12 17.43 14.44
C SER A 320 -19.64 17.09 14.60
N LEU A 321 -18.83 17.28 13.56
CA LEU A 321 -17.42 16.90 13.61
C LEU A 321 -16.63 17.84 14.53
N THR A 322 -15.87 17.22 15.43
CA THR A 322 -14.93 17.94 16.30
C THR A 322 -13.50 17.68 15.85
N ASP A 323 -12.67 18.73 15.89
CA ASP A 323 -11.23 18.65 15.68
C ASP A 323 -10.60 17.68 16.69
N SER A 324 -10.34 16.45 16.26
CA SER A 324 -9.53 15.50 17.01
C SER A 324 -8.20 15.32 16.30
N ASN A 325 -7.16 15.98 16.81
CA ASN A 325 -5.76 15.68 16.45
C ASN A 325 -5.27 14.39 17.13
N SER A 326 -6.17 13.45 17.39
CA SER A 326 -5.79 12.21 18.04
C SER A 326 -5.03 11.32 17.06
N SER A 327 -3.92 10.78 17.51
CA SER A 327 -3.19 9.69 16.84
C SER A 327 -3.74 8.30 17.19
N THR A 328 -4.80 8.23 18.00
CA THR A 328 -5.47 6.97 18.35
C THR A 328 -6.55 6.67 17.32
N LEU A 329 -6.33 5.64 16.50
CA LEU A 329 -7.25 5.22 15.43
C LEU A 329 -8.68 4.97 15.90
N ASN A 330 -8.84 4.43 17.11
CA ASN A 330 -10.17 4.16 17.68
C ASN A 330 -11.02 5.42 17.84
N ASN A 331 -10.42 6.61 17.93
CA ASN A 331 -11.18 7.87 18.03
C ASN A 331 -11.83 8.30 16.70
N TYR A 332 -11.51 7.62 15.59
CA TYR A 332 -12.15 7.85 14.28
C TYR A 332 -13.32 6.88 14.01
N THR A 333 -13.57 5.91 14.90
CA THR A 333 -14.66 4.93 14.73
C THR A 333 -16.04 5.58 14.78
N THR A 334 -16.22 6.57 15.65
CA THR A 334 -17.45 7.37 15.77
C THR A 334 -17.79 8.11 14.48
N LEU A 335 -16.80 8.45 13.64
CA LEU A 335 -17.05 9.08 12.35
C LEU A 335 -17.77 8.12 11.40
N PHE A 336 -17.35 6.86 11.35
CA PHE A 336 -18.01 5.85 10.52
C PHE A 336 -19.38 5.45 11.08
N GLU A 337 -19.53 5.39 12.42
CA GLU A 337 -20.83 5.19 13.07
C GLU A 337 -21.81 6.31 12.71
N ASN A 338 -21.36 7.56 12.70
CA ASN A 338 -22.17 8.69 12.28
C ASN A 338 -22.44 8.69 10.77
N ALA A 339 -21.47 8.30 9.94
CA ALA A 339 -21.63 8.16 8.49
C ALA A 339 -22.76 7.17 8.13
N LYS A 340 -22.92 6.09 8.91
CA LYS A 340 -24.01 5.13 8.74
C LYS A 340 -25.40 5.78 8.84
N ASN A 341 -25.54 6.84 9.63
CA ASN A 341 -26.82 7.53 9.85
C ASN A 341 -27.14 8.57 8.75
N VAL A 342 -26.21 8.80 7.81
CA VAL A 342 -26.42 9.71 6.69
C VAL A 342 -27.41 9.07 5.71
N THR A 343 -28.45 9.83 5.36
CA THR A 343 -29.45 9.38 4.39
C THR A 343 -28.88 9.46 2.98
N GLY A 344 -28.81 8.33 2.28
CA GLY A 344 -28.45 8.27 0.87
C GLY A 344 -29.69 8.18 -0.04
N ILE A 345 -29.45 8.22 -1.36
CA ILE A 345 -30.47 8.06 -2.39
C ILE A 345 -30.26 6.71 -3.10
N PRO A 346 -31.08 5.68 -2.84
CA PRO A 346 -30.90 4.33 -3.37
C PRO A 346 -31.47 4.18 -4.79
N LEU A 347 -31.29 5.18 -5.64
CA LEU A 347 -31.71 5.13 -7.04
C LEU A 347 -30.60 4.55 -7.93
N ASN A 348 -31.01 3.82 -8.97
CA ASN A 348 -30.09 3.36 -10.01
C ASN A 348 -29.92 4.46 -11.06
N PHE A 349 -28.98 5.37 -10.83
CA PHE A 349 -28.73 6.50 -11.73
C PHE A 349 -28.22 6.07 -13.12
N THR A 350 -27.64 4.87 -13.25
CA THR A 350 -27.26 4.33 -14.57
C THR A 350 -28.52 4.04 -15.39
N GLU A 351 -29.48 3.30 -14.84
CA GLU A 351 -30.74 3.03 -15.54
C GLU A 351 -31.61 4.28 -15.73
N ILE A 352 -31.53 5.25 -14.82
CA ILE A 352 -32.20 6.55 -14.99
C ILE A 352 -31.59 7.34 -16.14
N SER A 353 -30.26 7.33 -16.27
CA SER A 353 -29.56 7.94 -17.41
C SER A 353 -30.00 7.30 -18.72
N ASP A 354 -30.00 5.96 -18.80
CA ASP A 354 -30.52 5.23 -19.98
C ASP A 354 -31.98 5.61 -20.31
N SER A 355 -32.80 5.86 -19.29
CA SER A 355 -34.21 6.25 -19.47
C SER A 355 -34.35 7.72 -19.92
N LEU A 356 -33.45 8.61 -19.47
CA LEU A 356 -33.37 10.01 -19.93
C LEU A 356 -32.95 10.06 -21.39
N ASP A 357 -31.96 9.26 -21.79
CA ASP A 357 -31.53 9.08 -23.17
C ASP A 357 -32.72 8.75 -24.10
N GLN A 358 -33.59 7.81 -23.70
CA GLN A 358 -34.79 7.47 -24.47
C GLN A 358 -35.80 8.63 -24.51
N LEU A 359 -35.98 9.34 -23.40
CA LEU A 359 -36.89 10.49 -23.32
C LEU A 359 -36.41 11.65 -24.23
N ILE A 360 -35.10 11.89 -24.26
CA ILE A 360 -34.43 12.87 -25.14
C ILE A 360 -34.69 12.50 -26.60
N GLN A 361 -34.53 11.24 -26.98
CA GLN A 361 -34.80 10.75 -28.34
C GLN A 361 -36.27 10.90 -28.76
N GLU A 362 -37.23 10.75 -27.85
CA GLU A 362 -38.67 11.02 -28.09
C GLU A 362 -39.02 12.53 -28.07
N THR A 363 -38.07 13.43 -27.81
CA THR A 363 -38.31 14.86 -27.66
C THR A 363 -38.01 15.64 -28.94
N SER A 364 -39.06 16.07 -29.65
CA SER A 364 -38.91 16.88 -30.86
C SER A 364 -38.61 18.37 -30.59
N ASN A 365 -39.05 18.92 -29.45
CA ASN A 365 -38.82 20.34 -29.11
C ASN A 365 -37.36 20.58 -28.70
N GLU A 366 -36.68 21.49 -29.40
CA GLU A 366 -35.25 21.79 -29.20
C GLU A 366 -34.93 22.23 -27.77
N THR A 367 -35.65 23.23 -27.26
CA THR A 367 -35.43 23.78 -25.93
C THR A 367 -35.65 22.74 -24.84
N THR A 368 -36.71 21.93 -24.94
CA THR A 368 -36.95 20.85 -23.98
C THR A 368 -35.86 19.79 -24.06
N ARG A 369 -35.33 19.52 -25.24
CA ARG A 369 -34.27 18.54 -25.42
C ARG A 369 -32.96 19.00 -24.76
N GLU A 370 -32.55 20.25 -25.00
CA GLU A 370 -31.39 20.86 -24.33
C GLU A 370 -31.52 20.80 -22.80
N GLN A 371 -32.72 21.09 -22.26
CA GLN A 371 -32.98 20.99 -20.82
C GLN A 371 -32.84 19.56 -20.26
N LEU A 372 -33.24 18.55 -21.04
CA LEU A 372 -33.10 17.14 -20.65
C LEU A 372 -31.65 16.67 -20.76
N GLU A 373 -30.90 17.15 -21.76
CA GLU A 373 -29.46 16.90 -21.91
C GLU A 373 -28.66 17.52 -20.74
N ASP A 374 -29.00 18.75 -20.33
CA ASP A 374 -28.43 19.38 -19.13
C ASP A 374 -28.71 18.56 -17.86
N LEU A 375 -29.95 18.07 -17.70
CA LEU A 375 -30.34 17.22 -16.58
C LEU A 375 -29.57 15.89 -16.60
N GLU A 376 -29.44 15.25 -17.75
CA GLU A 376 -28.69 14.02 -17.94
C GLU A 376 -27.22 14.19 -17.57
N ALA A 377 -26.60 15.32 -17.94
CA ALA A 377 -25.23 15.63 -17.53
C ALA A 377 -25.08 15.65 -16.00
N VAL A 378 -26.02 16.28 -15.26
CA VAL A 378 -25.99 16.30 -13.79
C VAL A 378 -26.25 14.90 -13.21
N VAL A 379 -27.20 14.15 -13.77
CA VAL A 379 -27.52 12.77 -13.35
C VAL A 379 -26.30 11.84 -13.54
N ASN A 380 -25.56 12.01 -14.62
CA ASN A 380 -24.32 11.26 -14.87
C ASN A 380 -23.22 11.62 -13.85
N GLU A 381 -23.11 12.88 -13.44
CA GLU A 381 -22.22 13.27 -12.34
C GLU A 381 -22.66 12.65 -10.99
N MET A 382 -23.97 12.61 -10.70
CA MET A 382 -24.51 11.92 -9.51
C MET A 382 -24.19 10.43 -9.54
N ASN A 383 -24.36 9.77 -10.70
CA ASN A 383 -24.03 8.36 -10.89
C ASN A 383 -22.55 8.08 -10.59
N THR A 384 -21.67 8.96 -11.07
CA THR A 384 -20.21 8.85 -10.90
C THR A 384 -19.79 8.91 -9.43
N ILE A 385 -20.40 9.80 -8.63
CA ILE A 385 -20.08 9.93 -7.21
C ILE A 385 -20.74 8.82 -6.37
N GLY A 386 -21.95 8.42 -6.75
CA GLY A 386 -22.73 7.39 -6.07
C GLY A 386 -23.41 7.92 -4.80
N LEU A 387 -24.73 8.10 -4.86
CA LEU A 387 -25.52 8.66 -3.76
C LEU A 387 -26.14 7.58 -2.86
N ASN A 388 -26.03 6.29 -3.20
CA ASN A 388 -26.50 5.21 -2.35
C ASN A 388 -25.47 4.89 -1.25
N PHE A 389 -25.50 5.69 -0.18
CA PHE A 389 -24.60 5.51 0.96
C PHE A 389 -24.89 4.25 1.79
N SER A 390 -26.14 3.79 1.80
CA SER A 390 -26.57 2.63 2.58
C SER A 390 -25.83 1.33 2.21
N LYS A 391 -25.30 1.25 0.98
CA LYS A 391 -24.51 0.11 0.52
C LYS A 391 -23.21 -0.10 1.32
N TYR A 392 -22.75 0.91 2.04
CA TYR A 392 -21.55 0.86 2.89
C TYR A 392 -21.86 0.59 4.36
N SER A 393 -23.13 0.41 4.76
CA SER A 393 -23.54 0.26 6.17
C SER A 393 -22.76 -0.83 6.91
N LYS A 394 -22.60 -2.00 6.27
CA LYS A 394 -21.83 -3.11 6.83
C LYS A 394 -20.37 -2.71 7.08
N ASN A 395 -19.75 -2.04 6.11
CA ASN A 395 -18.35 -1.61 6.21
C ASN A 395 -18.17 -0.54 7.30
N PHE A 396 -19.15 0.35 7.48
CA PHE A 396 -19.14 1.30 8.59
C PHE A 396 -19.16 0.60 9.95
N GLU A 397 -20.02 -0.40 10.12
CA GLU A 397 -20.11 -1.17 11.37
C GLU A 397 -18.81 -1.92 11.69
N GLU A 398 -18.19 -2.54 10.70
CA GLU A 398 -16.98 -3.36 10.87
C GLU A 398 -15.69 -2.53 11.05
N THR A 399 -15.73 -1.20 10.85
CA THR A 399 -14.54 -0.34 10.99
C THR A 399 -13.97 -0.36 12.41
N ASN A 400 -14.80 -0.51 13.45
CA ASN A 400 -14.33 -0.54 14.84
C ASN A 400 -13.34 -1.69 15.09
N GLU A 401 -13.72 -2.91 14.69
CA GLU A 401 -12.83 -4.07 14.82
C GLU A 401 -11.54 -3.91 14.01
N THR A 402 -11.65 -3.34 12.81
CA THR A 402 -10.49 -3.11 11.95
C THR A 402 -9.54 -2.07 12.55
N MET A 403 -10.06 -0.98 13.11
CA MET A 403 -9.25 0.06 13.77
C MET A 403 -8.54 -0.48 15.01
N GLN A 404 -9.19 -1.34 15.79
CA GLN A 404 -8.57 -2.01 16.93
C GLN A 404 -7.44 -2.94 16.50
N ALA A 405 -7.68 -3.77 15.47
CA ALA A 405 -6.66 -4.67 14.93
C ALA A 405 -5.44 -3.91 14.39
N LEU A 406 -5.67 -2.82 13.65
CA LEU A 406 -4.60 -1.96 13.14
C LEU A 406 -3.83 -1.26 14.25
N ASN A 407 -4.52 -0.74 15.29
CA ASN A 407 -3.85 -0.10 16.41
C ASN A 407 -2.91 -1.08 17.14
N LEU A 408 -3.39 -2.30 17.44
CA LEU A 408 -2.57 -3.35 18.06
C LEU A 408 -1.41 -3.78 17.16
N PHE A 409 -1.66 -3.88 15.85
CA PHE A 409 -0.62 -4.19 14.88
C PHE A 409 0.47 -3.11 14.86
N PHE A 410 0.11 -1.82 14.71
CA PHE A 410 1.08 -0.73 14.68
C PHE A 410 1.86 -0.59 15.98
N GLU A 411 1.22 -0.79 17.14
CA GLU A 411 1.89 -0.78 18.45
C GLU A 411 2.99 -1.85 18.57
N SER A 412 2.78 -3.02 17.98
CA SER A 412 3.71 -4.15 18.07
C SER A 412 4.68 -4.25 16.89
N TYR A 413 4.37 -3.63 15.74
CA TYR A 413 5.07 -3.87 14.48
C TYR A 413 6.58 -3.65 14.57
N GLU A 414 7.04 -2.53 15.14
CA GLU A 414 8.48 -2.24 15.25
C GLU A 414 9.22 -3.30 16.08
N SER A 415 8.63 -3.75 17.19
CA SER A 415 9.22 -4.84 17.99
C SER A 415 9.33 -6.14 17.18
N LYS A 416 8.32 -6.46 16.36
CA LYS A 416 8.32 -7.65 15.51
C LYS A 416 9.36 -7.62 14.41
N VAL A 417 9.72 -6.45 13.89
CA VAL A 417 10.82 -6.30 12.93
C VAL A 417 12.17 -6.71 13.55
N TYR A 418 12.40 -6.35 14.82
CA TYR A 418 13.71 -6.55 15.48
C TYR A 418 13.80 -7.84 16.32
N GLU A 419 12.69 -8.48 16.65
CA GLU A 419 12.63 -9.77 17.38
C GLU A 419 13.59 -10.83 16.81
N PRO A 420 13.64 -11.09 15.48
CA PRO A 420 14.55 -12.08 14.90
C PRO A 420 16.04 -11.76 15.15
N ILE A 421 16.40 -10.46 15.14
CA ILE A 421 17.79 -10.01 15.40
C ILE A 421 18.17 -10.27 16.85
N LEU A 422 17.26 -9.96 17.79
CA LEU A 422 17.48 -10.19 19.21
C LEU A 422 17.57 -11.69 19.54
N ALA A 423 16.72 -12.51 18.90
CA ALA A 423 16.74 -13.96 19.06
C ALA A 423 18.06 -14.58 18.56
N SER A 424 18.55 -14.16 17.39
CA SER A 424 19.85 -14.60 16.86
C SER A 424 20.99 -14.23 17.80
N ARG A 425 21.02 -12.99 18.30
CA ARG A 425 22.07 -12.51 19.20
C ARG A 425 22.10 -13.29 20.53
N ASN A 426 20.93 -13.57 21.12
CA ASN A 426 20.86 -14.35 22.37
C ASN A 426 21.29 -15.81 22.18
N SER A 427 21.02 -16.39 21.01
CA SER A 427 21.52 -17.72 20.65
C SER A 427 23.05 -17.74 20.61
N ASP A 428 23.69 -16.75 19.98
CA ASP A 428 25.15 -16.66 19.90
C ASP A 428 25.82 -16.57 21.28
N TYR A 429 25.26 -15.81 22.21
CA TYR A 429 25.76 -15.76 23.60
C TYR A 429 25.61 -17.11 24.30
N THR A 430 24.50 -17.81 24.11
CA THR A 430 24.26 -19.13 24.72
C THR A 430 25.29 -20.15 24.22
N VAL A 431 25.58 -20.16 22.91
CA VAL A 431 26.62 -21.01 22.32
C VAL A 431 28.00 -20.61 22.85
N MET A 432 28.31 -19.31 22.91
CA MET A 432 29.59 -18.82 23.45
C MET A 432 29.81 -19.24 24.92
N PHE A 433 28.81 -19.06 25.80
CA PHE A 433 28.89 -19.47 27.19
C PHE A 433 29.01 -21.00 27.34
N SER A 434 28.35 -21.78 26.49
CA SER A 434 28.50 -23.23 26.48
C SER A 434 29.93 -23.68 26.12
N LEU A 435 30.55 -23.03 25.13
CA LEU A 435 31.93 -23.32 24.72
C LEU A 435 32.96 -22.93 25.79
N ILE A 436 32.78 -21.77 26.43
CA ILE A 436 33.61 -21.35 27.57
C ILE A 436 33.48 -22.35 28.72
N GLY A 437 32.25 -22.79 29.04
CA GLY A 437 32.01 -23.79 30.07
C GLY A 437 32.72 -25.12 29.81
N VAL A 438 32.67 -25.63 28.58
CA VAL A 438 33.38 -26.85 28.16
C VAL A 438 34.90 -26.66 28.25
N GLY A 439 35.42 -25.51 27.82
CA GLY A 439 36.85 -25.20 27.91
C GLY A 439 37.37 -25.15 29.35
N VAL A 440 36.62 -24.51 30.25
CA VAL A 440 36.95 -24.46 31.69
C VAL A 440 36.91 -25.86 32.31
N ALA A 441 35.92 -26.69 31.98
CA ALA A 441 35.83 -28.06 32.48
C ALA A 441 37.03 -28.91 32.02
N MET A 442 37.42 -28.82 30.74
CA MET A 442 38.60 -29.50 30.19
C MET A 442 39.89 -29.07 30.90
N PHE A 443 40.05 -27.76 31.16
CA PHE A 443 41.20 -27.24 31.89
C PHE A 443 41.28 -27.79 33.32
N ILE A 444 40.15 -27.81 34.04
CA ILE A 444 40.06 -28.38 35.39
C ILE A 444 40.45 -29.86 35.39
N ILE A 445 39.99 -30.64 34.41
CA ILE A 445 40.33 -32.07 34.28
C ILE A 445 41.84 -32.24 34.07
N VAL A 446 42.44 -31.51 33.13
CA VAL A 446 43.88 -31.57 32.86
C VAL A 446 44.69 -31.15 34.09
N PHE A 447 44.25 -30.11 34.80
CA PHE A 447 44.88 -29.64 36.03
C PHE A 447 44.84 -30.71 37.13
N ILE A 448 43.69 -31.36 37.36
CA ILE A 448 43.55 -32.46 38.32
C ILE A 448 44.44 -33.65 37.93
N LEU A 449 44.49 -34.02 36.66
CA LEU A 449 45.35 -35.09 36.18
C LEU A 449 46.83 -34.75 36.37
N GLY A 450 47.22 -33.49 36.13
CA GLY A 450 48.58 -32.98 36.41
C GLY A 450 48.94 -33.06 37.89
N LEU A 451 48.02 -32.68 38.78
CA LEU A 451 48.21 -32.83 40.23
C LEU A 451 48.32 -34.30 40.64
N CYS A 452 47.50 -35.19 40.07
CA CYS A 452 47.60 -36.63 40.31
C CYS A 452 48.93 -37.21 39.84
N TYR A 453 49.44 -36.75 38.70
CA TYR A 453 50.74 -37.15 38.18
C TYR A 453 51.87 -36.70 39.10
N LEU A 454 51.86 -35.43 39.53
CA LEU A 454 52.85 -34.90 40.47
C LEU A 454 52.82 -35.65 41.82
N TRP A 455 51.62 -35.95 42.32
CA TRP A 455 51.46 -36.71 43.56
C TRP A 455 51.99 -38.15 43.43
N ARG A 456 51.78 -38.79 42.27
CA ARG A 456 52.33 -40.11 41.97
C ARG A 456 53.86 -40.10 41.85
N ALA A 457 54.43 -39.09 41.19
CA ALA A 457 55.88 -38.92 41.07
C ALA A 457 56.55 -38.70 42.43
N ASP A 458 55.97 -37.87 43.30
CA ASP A 458 56.46 -37.66 44.68
C ASP A 458 56.41 -38.97 45.49
N LYS A 459 55.37 -39.78 45.31
CA LYS A 459 55.25 -41.10 45.95
C LYS A 459 56.32 -42.08 45.47
N GLU A 460 56.63 -42.09 44.16
CA GLU A 460 57.70 -42.93 43.60
C GLU A 460 59.09 -42.51 44.10
N ILE A 461 59.37 -41.20 44.18
CA ILE A 461 60.61 -40.67 44.78
C ILE A 461 60.74 -41.11 46.24
N LYS A 462 59.67 -40.98 47.04
CA LYS A 462 59.68 -41.43 48.45
C LYS A 462 59.89 -42.94 48.59
N MET A 463 59.33 -43.74 47.69
CA MET A 463 59.53 -45.20 47.69
C MET A 463 60.97 -45.58 47.32
N ASP A 464 61.60 -44.85 46.41
CA ASP A 464 62.99 -45.09 46.02
C ASP A 464 63.98 -44.60 47.09
N GLU A 465 63.69 -43.50 47.78
CA GLU A 465 64.43 -43.08 48.98
C GLU A 465 64.36 -44.13 50.11
N GLU A 466 63.18 -44.74 50.34
CA GLU A 466 63.05 -45.83 51.32
C GLU A 466 63.79 -47.10 50.88
N LYS A 467 63.78 -47.44 49.59
CA LYS A 467 64.57 -48.57 49.06
C LYS A 467 66.06 -48.32 49.18
N GLN A 468 66.53 -47.10 48.95
CA GLN A 468 67.94 -46.73 49.16
C GLN A 468 68.33 -46.78 50.64
N LYS A 469 67.48 -46.29 51.56
CA LYS A 469 67.70 -46.45 53.02
C LYS A 469 67.77 -47.92 53.44
N LYS A 470 66.93 -48.81 52.86
CA LYS A 470 66.99 -50.26 53.10
C LYS A 470 68.23 -50.93 52.49
N LYS A 471 68.72 -50.47 51.33
CA LYS A 471 69.99 -50.92 50.73
C LYS A 471 71.20 -50.48 51.55
N ASN A 472 71.24 -49.23 52.01
CA ASN A 472 72.33 -48.73 52.87
C ASN A 472 72.37 -49.45 54.22
N LYS A 473 71.23 -49.80 54.82
CA LYS A 473 71.19 -50.60 56.05
C LYS A 473 71.74 -52.03 55.86
N LYS A 474 71.71 -52.57 54.64
CA LYS A 474 72.27 -53.88 54.27
C LYS A 474 73.76 -53.81 53.91
N SER A 475 74.24 -52.64 53.48
CA SER A 475 75.64 -52.36 53.13
C SER A 475 76.53 -52.02 54.34
N ILE A 476 75.97 -51.59 55.48
CA ILE A 476 76.75 -51.17 56.66
C ILE A 476 77.35 -52.36 57.44
N ASN A 477 76.96 -53.60 57.16
CA ASN A 477 77.55 -54.79 57.82
C ASN A 477 78.75 -55.40 57.05
N GLY A 478 79.23 -54.77 55.98
CA GLY A 478 80.34 -55.30 55.18
C GLY A 478 81.24 -54.20 54.64
N ALA A 479 82.50 -54.27 55.05
CA ALA A 479 83.66 -53.57 54.47
C ALA A 479 83.91 -52.12 54.94
N SER A 480 84.77 -52.08 55.96
CA SER A 480 85.65 -50.99 56.38
C SER A 480 86.85 -50.85 55.42
N ARG A 481 87.52 -49.68 55.49
CA ARG A 481 88.82 -49.23 54.92
C ARG A 481 88.77 -48.51 53.56
N SER A 482 88.85 -47.16 53.57
CA SER A 482 90.06 -46.29 53.55
C SER A 482 90.56 -46.06 52.12
N ASN A 483 91.02 -44.91 51.62
CA ASN A 483 91.44 -43.60 52.15
C ASN A 483 91.57 -42.70 50.88
N SER A 484 91.04 -41.48 50.86
CA SER A 484 91.70 -40.19 51.09
C SER A 484 92.44 -39.55 49.90
N GLU A 485 92.26 -38.23 49.82
CA GLU A 485 93.04 -37.17 49.14
C GLU A 485 92.75 -36.85 47.67
N VAL A 486 92.76 -35.59 47.20
CA VAL A 486 92.71 -34.22 47.77
C VAL A 486 92.41 -33.30 46.55
N SER A 487 91.61 -32.24 46.72
CA SER A 487 91.35 -31.15 45.74
C SER A 487 92.48 -30.10 45.75
N PRO A 488 92.54 -29.18 44.76
CA PRO A 488 92.02 -27.82 45.00
C PRO A 488 91.22 -27.25 43.79
N LEU A 489 90.10 -26.54 44.00
CA LEU A 489 89.98 -25.05 44.08
C LEU A 489 90.37 -24.34 42.75
N THR A 490 89.63 -23.39 42.16
CA THR A 490 88.82 -22.31 42.77
C THR A 490 88.02 -21.55 41.70
N ALA A 491 86.88 -20.99 42.12
CA ALA A 491 86.27 -19.67 41.80
C ALA A 491 86.05 -19.25 40.33
N GLY A 492 84.92 -18.64 39.92
CA GLY A 492 83.80 -18.04 40.63
C GLY A 492 83.40 -16.72 39.94
N VAL A 493 82.08 -16.42 39.91
CA VAL A 493 81.49 -15.05 39.93
C VAL A 493 81.59 -14.30 38.56
N SER A 494 80.66 -13.50 38.01
CA SER A 494 79.34 -12.89 38.30
C SER A 494 79.00 -12.04 37.05
N SER A 495 77.80 -12.13 36.48
CA SER A 495 76.68 -11.16 36.57
C SER A 495 76.67 -9.96 35.61
N GLY A 496 75.45 -9.59 35.19
CA GLY A 496 75.06 -8.31 34.59
C GLY A 496 75.19 -8.25 33.06
N SER A 497 74.28 -7.65 32.28
CA SER A 497 73.01 -6.97 32.57
C SER A 497 72.30 -6.66 31.24
N LYS A 498 70.97 -6.57 31.31
CA LYS A 498 70.04 -5.67 30.59
C LYS A 498 69.84 -5.75 29.06
N THR A 499 68.60 -6.11 28.70
CA THR A 499 67.54 -5.27 28.08
C THR A 499 68.01 -4.00 27.34
N THR A 500 67.53 -3.60 26.15
CA THR A 500 66.13 -3.52 25.69
C THR A 500 66.06 -3.09 24.21
N THR A 501 64.99 -3.51 23.52
CA THR A 501 64.22 -2.82 22.44
C THR A 501 64.83 -2.47 21.08
N SER A 502 64.20 -3.04 20.04
CA SER A 502 63.42 -2.40 18.94
C SER A 502 63.42 -3.37 17.75
N SER A 503 62.43 -3.53 16.88
CA SER A 503 61.20 -2.80 16.59
C SER A 503 60.27 -3.72 15.79
N SER A 504 58.98 -3.52 16.04
CA SER A 504 57.81 -3.81 15.21
C SER A 504 58.00 -3.93 13.69
N THR A 505 57.29 -4.89 13.08
CA THR A 505 56.54 -4.70 11.83
C THR A 505 55.31 -5.63 11.84
N THR A 506 54.14 -4.98 11.87
CA THR A 506 52.77 -5.34 11.44
C THR A 506 52.41 -6.78 11.05
N GLY A 507 51.30 -7.24 11.62
CA GLY A 507 50.33 -8.21 11.07
C GLY A 507 48.97 -7.92 11.68
#